data_AF-A0A6C0HFI6-F1
#
_entry.id   AF-A0A6C0HFI6-F1
#
_cell.length_a   1.000
_cell.length_b   1.000
_cell.length_c   1.000
_cell.angle_alpha   90.00
_cell.angle_beta   90.00
_cell.angle_gamma   90.00
#
_symmetry.space_group_name_H-M   'P 1'
#
loop_
_entity.id
_entity.type
_entity.pdbx_description
1 polymer ?
#
loop_
_entity_poly.entity_id
_entity_poly.type
_entity_poly.pdbx_seq_one_letter_code
_entity_poly.pdbx_strand_id
1 'polypeptide(L)'
;MTTLWGPLGWMALHSASINYPDNPSQVEKQICSRFLDLFTETISCNICKSHFLRMLQTYKVIHPEYLNSKQDLFLFTVRAHNTVNRRLDKPTVKSVSEALKTLQQATSLTSPAEYRQKYIEYLKRTWGTDRSANGLFASQKIRELEKINNEYWNHRETSYVQFFYEADVLEYITEAGVKKTSAGFAPLVGGQPKVGFGGGRLKLRR
;
A
#
# COMPACT_ATOMS: atom_id res chain seq x y z
N MET A 1 -10.79 -11.20 13.02
CA MET A 1 -10.54 -10.22 11.94
C MET A 1 -11.30 -8.96 12.30
N THR A 2 -10.67 -7.80 12.27
CA THR A 2 -11.35 -6.51 12.49
C THR A 2 -12.28 -6.27 11.31
N THR A 3 -13.58 -6.44 11.54
CA THR A 3 -14.61 -6.55 10.49
C THR A 3 -14.77 -5.28 9.65
N LEU A 4 -14.41 -4.11 10.17
CA LEU A 4 -14.53 -2.85 9.44
C LEU A 4 -13.28 -2.47 8.62
N TRP A 5 -12.11 -2.33 9.27
CA TRP A 5 -10.98 -1.65 8.61
C TRP A 5 -10.18 -2.52 7.66
N GLY A 6 -10.13 -3.84 7.91
CA GLY A 6 -9.32 -4.77 7.12
C GLY A 6 -9.71 -4.77 5.64
N PRO A 7 -10.99 -4.99 5.31
CA PRO A 7 -11.46 -4.91 3.93
C PRO A 7 -11.20 -3.56 3.26
N LEU A 8 -11.44 -2.45 3.98
CA LEU A 8 -11.18 -1.09 3.46
C LEU A 8 -9.70 -0.85 3.17
N GLY A 9 -8.81 -1.28 4.08
CA GLY A 9 -7.36 -1.12 3.91
C GLY A 9 -6.82 -1.94 2.75
N TRP A 10 -7.25 -3.21 2.61
CA TRP A 10 -6.86 -4.02 1.46
C TRP A 10 -7.38 -3.44 0.16
N MET A 11 -8.63 -2.97 0.13
CA MET A 11 -9.18 -2.35 -1.07
C MET A 11 -8.44 -1.06 -1.43
N ALA A 12 -8.00 -0.27 -0.44
CA ALA A 12 -7.20 0.92 -0.69
C ALA A 12 -5.84 0.59 -1.34
N LEU A 13 -5.17 -0.47 -0.89
CA LEU A 13 -3.92 -0.95 -1.50
C LEU A 13 -4.13 -1.51 -2.91
N HIS A 14 -5.13 -2.39 -3.09
CA HIS A 14 -5.44 -2.97 -4.41
C HIS A 14 -5.83 -1.90 -5.40
N SER A 15 -6.64 -0.93 -4.97
CA SER A 15 -7.01 0.24 -5.74
C SER A 15 -5.81 1.10 -6.17
N ALA A 16 -4.87 1.36 -5.26
CA ALA A 16 -3.64 2.07 -5.61
C ALA A 16 -2.81 1.28 -6.63
N SER A 17 -2.73 -0.05 -6.48
CA SER A 17 -1.94 -0.91 -7.36
C SER A 17 -2.45 -0.94 -8.80
N ILE A 18 -3.77 -0.99 -9.01
CA ILE A 18 -4.35 -1.01 -10.37
C ILE A 18 -4.29 0.36 -11.07
N ASN A 19 -4.27 1.46 -10.30
CA ASN A 19 -4.19 2.82 -10.82
C ASN A 19 -2.75 3.35 -10.95
N TYR A 20 -1.75 2.53 -10.61
CA TYR A 20 -0.34 2.90 -10.72
C TYR A 20 0.12 2.90 -12.18
N PRO A 21 1.06 3.75 -12.63
CA PRO A 21 1.50 3.76 -14.02
C PRO A 21 2.29 2.50 -14.42
N ASP A 22 2.19 2.11 -15.69
CA ASP A 22 3.05 1.03 -16.23
C ASP A 22 4.52 1.43 -16.29
N ASN A 23 4.79 2.73 -16.52
CA ASN A 23 6.13 3.32 -16.57
C ASN A 23 6.19 4.54 -15.62
N PRO A 24 6.26 4.33 -14.29
CA PRO A 24 6.24 5.42 -13.33
C PRO A 24 7.55 6.21 -13.35
N SER A 25 7.42 7.54 -13.33
CA SER A 25 8.55 8.44 -13.10
C SER A 25 9.13 8.27 -11.69
N GLN A 26 10.34 8.78 -11.46
CA GLN A 26 10.97 8.73 -10.13
C GLN A 26 10.10 9.40 -9.06
N VAL A 27 9.38 10.47 -9.42
CA VAL A 27 8.45 11.16 -8.51
C VAL A 27 7.32 10.24 -8.10
N GLU A 28 6.75 9.50 -9.05
CA GLU A 28 5.65 8.58 -8.81
C GLU A 28 6.04 7.37 -7.97
N LYS A 29 7.26 6.87 -8.16
CA LYS A 29 7.86 5.87 -7.27
C LYS A 29 7.94 6.39 -5.84
N GLN A 30 8.39 7.63 -5.66
CA GLN A 30 8.49 8.22 -4.33
C GLN A 30 7.11 8.50 -3.71
N ILE A 31 6.12 8.95 -4.49
CA ILE A 31 4.73 9.13 -4.04
C ILE A 31 4.14 7.79 -3.58
N CYS A 32 4.32 6.73 -4.36
CA CYS A 32 3.81 5.41 -4.03
C CYS A 32 4.52 4.81 -2.79
N SER A 33 5.85 4.93 -2.71
CA SER A 33 6.59 4.54 -1.50
C SER A 33 6.08 5.29 -0.28
N ARG A 34 5.86 6.61 -0.39
CA ARG A 34 5.33 7.41 0.71
C ARG A 34 3.91 6.99 1.09
N PHE A 35 3.07 6.68 0.11
CA PHE A 35 1.73 6.12 0.34
C PHE A 35 1.79 4.81 1.14
N LEU A 36 2.67 3.86 0.78
CA LEU A 36 2.83 2.59 1.50
C LEU A 36 3.34 2.79 2.94
N ASP A 37 4.26 3.73 3.14
CA ASP A 37 4.76 4.08 4.48
C ASP A 37 3.63 4.70 5.32
N LEU A 38 2.87 5.65 4.76
CA LEU A 38 1.72 6.28 5.43
C LEU A 38 0.62 5.27 5.75
N PHE A 39 0.30 4.37 4.81
CA PHE A 39 -0.64 3.27 5.05
C PHE A 39 -0.19 2.45 6.25
N THR A 40 1.07 1.99 6.25
CA THR A 40 1.66 1.21 7.34
C THR A 40 1.59 1.94 8.68
N GLU A 41 1.99 3.22 8.70
CA GLU A 41 2.04 4.05 9.90
C GLU A 41 0.66 4.29 10.52
N THR A 42 -0.40 4.27 9.71
CA THR A 42 -1.77 4.62 10.11
C THR A 42 -2.69 3.43 10.38
N ILE A 43 -2.24 2.19 10.16
CA ILE A 43 -2.98 0.98 10.58
C ILE A 43 -3.32 1.09 12.08
N SER A 44 -4.62 1.05 12.40
CA SER A 44 -5.16 1.23 13.75
C SER A 44 -4.94 0.03 14.70
N CYS A 45 -4.50 -1.11 14.17
CA CYS A 45 -4.15 -2.31 14.92
C CYS A 45 -2.62 -2.41 15.06
N ASN A 46 -2.07 -2.24 16.26
CA ASN A 46 -0.62 -2.26 16.49
C ASN A 46 0.06 -3.56 16.03
N ILE A 47 -0.52 -4.73 16.33
CA ILE A 47 0.03 -6.03 15.89
C ILE A 47 0.03 -6.13 14.36
N CYS A 48 -1.07 -5.69 13.73
CA CYS A 48 -1.24 -5.70 12.29
C CYS A 48 -0.25 -4.76 11.60
N LYS A 49 -0.04 -3.57 12.18
CA LYS A 49 0.96 -2.59 11.77
C LYS A 49 2.38 -3.18 11.81
N SER A 50 2.77 -3.78 12.92
CA SER A 50 4.08 -4.42 13.06
C SER A 50 4.27 -5.57 12.06
N HIS A 51 3.22 -6.36 11.79
CA HIS A 51 3.28 -7.41 10.77
C HIS A 51 3.41 -6.85 9.36
N PHE A 52 2.61 -5.85 9.01
CA PHE A 52 2.66 -5.24 7.68
C PHE A 52 4.00 -4.54 7.43
N LEU A 53 4.54 -3.84 8.44
CA LEU A 53 5.85 -3.20 8.36
C LEU A 53 6.96 -4.20 8.03
N ARG A 54 7.04 -5.30 8.78
CA ARG A 54 8.06 -6.35 8.53
C ARG A 54 7.90 -7.00 7.16
N MET A 55 6.66 -7.26 6.76
CA MET A 55 6.34 -7.81 5.45
C MET A 55 6.76 -6.85 4.33
N LEU A 56 6.43 -5.57 4.43
CA LEU A 56 6.83 -4.54 3.46
C LEU A 56 8.35 -4.42 3.38
N GLN A 57 9.05 -4.36 4.51
CA GLN A 57 10.51 -4.29 4.55
C GLN A 57 11.18 -5.52 3.92
N THR A 58 10.66 -6.71 4.22
CA THR A 58 11.14 -7.97 3.61
C THR A 58 10.92 -7.96 2.10
N TYR A 59 9.75 -7.55 1.64
CA TYR A 59 9.44 -7.51 0.21
C TYR A 59 10.34 -6.52 -0.54
N LYS A 60 10.60 -5.34 0.02
CA LYS A 60 11.50 -4.34 -0.57
C LYS A 60 12.91 -4.90 -0.84
N VAL A 61 13.36 -5.87 -0.03
CA VAL A 61 14.68 -6.52 -0.20
C VAL A 61 14.64 -7.61 -1.26
N ILE A 62 13.59 -8.43 -1.27
CA ILE A 62 13.45 -9.56 -2.21
C ILE A 62 13.10 -9.06 -3.63
N HIS A 63 12.31 -7.99 -3.70
CA HIS A 63 11.79 -7.37 -4.93
C HIS A 63 12.07 -5.87 -4.93
N PRO A 64 13.32 -5.42 -5.14
CA PRO A 64 13.63 -4.00 -5.27
C PRO A 64 12.87 -3.30 -6.41
N GLU A 65 12.38 -4.07 -7.39
CA GLU A 65 11.57 -3.64 -8.53
C GLU A 65 10.09 -3.39 -8.24
N TYR A 66 9.59 -3.61 -7.01
CA TYR A 66 8.16 -3.55 -6.66
C TYR A 66 7.40 -2.25 -7.02
N LEU A 67 8.11 -1.17 -7.41
CA LEU A 67 7.55 0.10 -7.89
C LEU A 67 7.97 0.44 -9.33
N ASN A 68 8.51 -0.51 -10.09
CA ASN A 68 8.95 -0.26 -11.46
C ASN A 68 7.80 -0.25 -12.46
N SER A 69 6.65 -0.82 -12.10
CA SER A 69 5.45 -0.83 -12.93
C SER A 69 4.19 -1.09 -12.09
N LYS A 70 3.03 -0.90 -12.71
CA LYS A 70 1.72 -1.34 -12.20
C LYS A 70 1.70 -2.82 -11.87
N GLN A 71 2.25 -3.65 -12.75
CA GLN A 71 2.36 -5.10 -12.55
C GLN A 71 3.12 -5.40 -11.25
N ASP A 72 4.28 -4.78 -11.05
CA ASP A 72 5.13 -5.03 -9.88
C ASP A 72 4.43 -4.65 -8.57
N LEU A 73 3.74 -3.50 -8.55
CA LEU A 73 2.99 -3.05 -7.37
C LEU A 73 1.74 -3.90 -7.12
N PHE A 74 1.07 -4.36 -8.17
CA PHE A 74 -0.05 -5.29 -8.06
C PHE A 74 0.39 -6.62 -7.48
N LEU A 75 1.49 -7.19 -7.97
CA LEU A 75 2.06 -8.43 -7.44
C LEU A 75 2.42 -8.30 -5.97
N PHE A 76 3.08 -7.21 -5.56
CA PHE A 76 3.31 -6.92 -4.13
C PHE A 76 2.01 -6.99 -3.33
N THR A 77 0.97 -6.29 -3.81
CA THR A 77 -0.28 -6.16 -3.06
C THR A 77 -1.01 -7.50 -2.93
N VAL A 78 -1.05 -8.32 -3.99
CA VAL A 78 -1.65 -9.66 -3.95
C VAL A 78 -0.84 -10.60 -3.05
N ARG A 79 0.49 -10.66 -3.20
CA ARG A 79 1.37 -11.51 -2.38
C ARG A 79 1.32 -11.14 -0.90
N ALA A 80 1.28 -9.85 -0.59
CA ALA A 80 1.08 -9.33 0.76
C ALA A 80 -0.27 -9.77 1.34
N HIS A 81 -1.36 -9.66 0.57
CA HIS A 81 -2.68 -10.10 1.01
C HIS A 81 -2.74 -11.62 1.22
N ASN A 82 -2.19 -12.40 0.29
CA ASN A 82 -2.09 -13.86 0.40
C ASN A 82 -1.24 -14.31 1.60
N THR A 83 -0.16 -13.59 1.92
CA THR A 83 0.66 -13.83 3.11
C THR A 83 -0.14 -13.63 4.39
N VAL A 84 -0.95 -12.58 4.46
CA VAL A 84 -1.85 -12.36 5.60
C VAL A 84 -2.97 -13.39 5.65
N ASN A 85 -3.56 -13.76 4.52
CA ASN A 85 -4.61 -14.78 4.47
C ASN A 85 -4.09 -16.14 4.93
N ARG A 86 -2.92 -16.58 4.45
CA ARG A 86 -2.29 -17.82 4.90
C ARG A 86 -2.06 -17.84 6.40
N ARG A 87 -1.55 -16.75 6.99
CA ARG A 87 -1.33 -16.65 8.45
C ARG A 87 -2.63 -16.73 9.26
N LEU A 88 -3.75 -16.35 8.66
CA LEU A 88 -5.07 -16.30 9.31
C LEU A 88 -5.97 -17.47 8.88
N ASP A 89 -5.42 -18.51 8.25
CA ASP A 89 -6.14 -19.65 7.70
C ASP A 89 -7.34 -19.24 6.82
N LYS A 90 -7.13 -18.22 5.98
CA LYS A 90 -8.10 -17.72 5.00
C LYS A 90 -7.76 -18.17 3.59
N PRO A 91 -8.77 -18.28 2.70
CA PRO A 91 -8.53 -18.55 1.29
C PRO A 91 -7.54 -17.56 0.66
N THR A 92 -6.67 -18.09 -0.20
CA THR A 92 -5.71 -17.32 -1.00
C THR A 92 -6.11 -17.40 -2.46
N VAL A 93 -5.99 -16.29 -3.19
CA VAL A 93 -6.12 -16.30 -4.65
C VAL A 93 -4.90 -16.99 -5.27
N LYS A 94 -5.10 -17.74 -6.36
CA LYS A 94 -4.10 -18.64 -6.95
C LYS A 94 -3.44 -18.09 -8.20
N SER A 95 -4.03 -17.07 -8.84
CA SER A 95 -3.50 -16.45 -10.05
C SER A 95 -3.76 -14.95 -10.09
N VAL A 96 -3.10 -14.27 -11.02
CA VAL A 96 -3.35 -12.83 -11.28
C VAL A 96 -4.76 -12.63 -11.80
N SER A 97 -5.22 -13.48 -12.73
CA SER A 97 -6.59 -13.45 -13.24
C SER A 97 -7.65 -13.62 -12.14
N GLU A 98 -7.44 -14.55 -11.19
CA GLU A 98 -8.37 -14.73 -10.07
C GLU A 98 -8.40 -13.51 -9.15
N ALA A 99 -7.23 -12.92 -8.87
CA ALA A 99 -7.14 -11.69 -8.08
C ALA A 99 -7.89 -10.53 -8.74
N LEU A 100 -7.69 -10.35 -10.05
CA LEU A 100 -8.38 -9.31 -10.83
C LEU A 100 -9.89 -9.53 -10.88
N LYS A 101 -10.34 -10.77 -11.13
CA LYS A 101 -11.77 -11.12 -11.11
C LYS A 101 -12.40 -10.82 -9.76
N THR A 102 -11.71 -11.18 -8.68
CA THR A 102 -12.14 -10.88 -7.31
C THR A 102 -12.27 -9.37 -7.08
N LEU A 103 -11.28 -8.61 -7.54
CA LEU A 103 -11.26 -7.16 -7.40
C LEU A 103 -12.37 -6.49 -8.23
N GLN A 104 -12.57 -6.90 -9.48
CA GLN A 104 -13.65 -6.43 -10.35
C GLN A 104 -15.04 -6.68 -9.73
N GLN A 105 -15.24 -7.88 -9.17
CA GLN A 105 -16.48 -8.22 -8.46
C GLN A 105 -16.67 -7.37 -7.20
N ALA A 106 -15.61 -7.17 -6.42
CA ALA A 106 -15.68 -6.36 -5.21
C ALA A 106 -15.96 -4.87 -5.51
N THR A 107 -15.54 -4.37 -6.67
CA THR A 107 -15.75 -2.97 -7.08
C THR A 107 -16.87 -2.80 -8.11
N SER A 108 -17.77 -3.77 -8.25
CA SER A 108 -18.84 -3.70 -9.25
C SER A 108 -19.90 -2.64 -8.91
N LEU A 109 -20.09 -2.34 -7.62
CA LEU A 109 -21.07 -1.37 -7.10
C LEU A 109 -20.42 -0.18 -6.38
N THR A 110 -19.13 -0.26 -6.10
CA THR A 110 -18.39 0.75 -5.35
C THR A 110 -17.05 0.96 -6.03
N SER A 111 -16.78 2.21 -6.42
CA SER A 111 -15.56 2.52 -7.16
C SER A 111 -14.30 2.32 -6.28
N PRO A 112 -13.14 2.02 -6.89
CA PRO A 112 -11.86 1.97 -6.17
C PRO A 112 -11.56 3.27 -5.41
N ALA A 113 -11.84 4.45 -6.01
CA ALA A 113 -11.73 5.75 -5.34
C ALA A 113 -12.59 5.86 -4.07
N GLU A 114 -13.84 5.42 -4.13
CA GLU A 114 -14.74 5.46 -2.99
C GLU A 114 -14.25 4.59 -1.84
N TYR A 115 -13.64 3.43 -2.13
CA TYR A 115 -13.02 2.60 -1.10
C TYR A 115 -11.82 3.25 -0.43
N ARG A 116 -10.94 3.92 -1.20
CA ARG A 116 -9.82 4.70 -0.62
C ARG A 116 -10.35 5.81 0.29
N GLN A 117 -11.39 6.51 -0.14
CA GLN A 117 -12.04 7.56 0.65
C GLN A 117 -12.64 7.01 1.95
N LYS A 118 -13.41 5.91 1.88
CA LYS A 118 -13.96 5.21 3.05
C LYS A 118 -12.88 4.75 4.03
N TYR A 119 -11.72 4.31 3.53
CA TYR A 119 -10.58 3.95 4.38
C TYR A 119 -10.01 5.17 5.12
N ILE A 120 -9.80 6.29 4.41
CA ILE A 120 -9.32 7.55 5.01
C ILE A 120 -10.31 8.06 6.07
N GLU A 121 -11.61 8.02 5.80
CA GLU A 121 -12.65 8.42 6.76
C GLU A 121 -12.66 7.54 8.01
N TYR A 122 -12.51 6.23 7.82
CA TYR A 122 -12.33 5.30 8.93
C TYR A 122 -11.11 5.69 9.79
N LEU A 123 -9.96 5.98 9.18
CA LEU A 123 -8.76 6.39 9.89
C LEU A 123 -8.97 7.72 10.63
N LYS A 124 -9.57 8.73 9.99
CA LYS A 124 -9.87 10.02 10.61
C LYS A 124 -10.77 9.87 11.84
N ARG A 125 -11.80 9.02 11.75
CA ARG A 125 -12.68 8.72 12.89
C ARG A 125 -11.93 8.01 14.01
N THR A 126 -11.14 7.00 13.67
CA THR A 126 -10.45 6.15 14.65
C THR A 126 -9.35 6.89 15.38
N TRP A 127 -8.51 7.63 14.66
CA TRP A 127 -7.39 8.38 15.25
C TRP A 127 -7.78 9.78 15.73
N GLY A 128 -8.87 10.35 15.22
CA GLY A 128 -9.36 11.66 15.65
C GLY A 128 -9.96 11.67 17.06
N THR A 129 -10.40 10.51 17.56
CA THR A 129 -10.86 10.35 18.95
C THR A 129 -9.71 10.03 19.92
N ASP A 130 -8.55 9.62 19.42
CA ASP A 130 -7.35 9.35 20.21
C ASP A 130 -6.60 10.65 20.53
N ARG A 131 -6.60 11.05 21.81
CA ARG A 131 -5.93 12.25 22.32
C ARG A 131 -4.47 12.03 22.72
N SER A 132 -3.94 10.82 22.55
CA SER A 132 -2.54 10.52 22.83
C SER A 132 -1.60 11.17 21.80
N ALA A 133 -0.30 11.22 22.11
CA ALA A 133 0.71 11.63 21.15
C ALA A 133 0.65 10.80 19.86
N ASN A 134 0.40 9.49 19.98
CA ASN A 134 0.26 8.59 18.83
C ASN A 134 -0.93 8.99 17.93
N GLY A 135 -2.07 9.34 18.52
CA GLY A 135 -3.24 9.84 17.78
C GLY A 135 -2.97 11.15 17.04
N LEU A 136 -2.24 12.08 17.67
CA LEU A 136 -1.82 13.33 17.01
C LEU A 136 -0.87 13.09 15.83
N PHE A 137 0.13 12.22 16.01
CA PHE A 137 1.04 11.83 14.92
C PHE A 137 0.29 11.13 13.78
N ALA A 138 -0.57 10.15 14.10
CA ALA A 138 -1.39 9.47 13.10
C ALA A 138 -2.27 10.47 12.32
N SER A 139 -2.88 11.44 13.01
CA SER A 139 -3.71 12.47 12.36
C SER A 139 -2.94 13.32 11.34
N GLN A 140 -1.67 13.65 11.59
CA GLN A 140 -0.82 14.33 10.61
C GLN A 140 -0.57 13.46 9.38
N LYS A 141 -0.26 12.18 9.60
CA LYS A 141 -0.01 11.20 8.52
C LYS A 141 -1.28 10.94 7.69
N ILE A 142 -2.45 10.90 8.33
CA ILE A 142 -3.73 10.72 7.63
C ILE A 142 -4.05 11.92 6.74
N ARG A 143 -3.76 13.16 7.16
CA ARG A 143 -3.90 14.33 6.29
C ARG A 143 -2.99 14.26 5.06
N GLU A 144 -1.77 13.74 5.25
CA GLU A 144 -0.85 13.52 4.14
C GLU A 144 -1.35 12.41 3.19
N LEU A 145 -1.89 11.32 3.74
CA LEU A 145 -2.49 10.21 2.99
C LEU A 145 -3.71 10.67 2.18
N GLU A 146 -4.60 11.45 2.80
CA GLU A 146 -5.76 12.09 2.15
C GLU A 146 -5.33 12.98 1.00
N LYS A 147 -4.23 13.71 1.18
CA LYS A 147 -3.69 14.57 0.14
C LYS A 147 -3.13 13.79 -1.05
N ILE A 148 -2.36 12.72 -0.82
CA ILE A 148 -1.92 11.82 -1.90
C ILE A 148 -3.13 11.21 -2.62
N ASN A 149 -4.16 10.79 -1.88
CA ASN A 149 -5.38 10.28 -2.49
C ASN A 149 -6.02 11.29 -3.45
N ASN A 150 -6.19 12.52 -2.99
CA ASN A 150 -6.91 13.54 -3.74
C ASN A 150 -6.09 14.08 -4.93
N GLU A 151 -4.78 14.27 -4.76
CA GLU A 151 -3.92 14.91 -5.76
C GLU A 151 -3.17 13.93 -6.67
N TYR A 152 -3.18 12.63 -6.35
CA TYR A 152 -2.51 11.62 -7.17
C TYR A 152 -3.46 10.50 -7.59
N TRP A 153 -4.04 9.76 -6.65
CA TRP A 153 -4.81 8.56 -6.98
C TRP A 153 -6.14 8.88 -7.69
N ASN A 154 -6.89 9.88 -7.23
CA ASN A 154 -8.18 10.24 -7.82
C ASN A 154 -8.08 10.75 -9.27
N HIS A 155 -6.93 11.32 -9.66
CA HIS A 155 -6.69 11.75 -11.03
C HIS A 155 -6.29 10.60 -11.97
N ARG A 156 -6.13 9.39 -11.44
CA ARG A 156 -5.64 8.20 -12.16
C ARG A 156 -6.62 7.04 -12.08
N GLU A 157 -7.91 7.31 -11.84
CA GLU A 157 -8.92 6.26 -11.92
C GLU A 157 -8.92 5.67 -13.33
N THR A 158 -8.50 4.41 -13.43
CA THR A 158 -8.49 3.65 -14.67
C THR A 158 -9.62 2.64 -14.66
N SER A 159 -10.15 2.31 -15.84
CA SER A 159 -10.97 1.12 -16.00
C SER A 159 -10.07 -0.12 -15.97
N TYR A 160 -10.59 -1.27 -15.52
CA TYR A 160 -9.92 -2.57 -15.50
C TYR A 160 -9.50 -3.13 -16.88
N VAL A 161 -9.46 -2.28 -17.91
CA VAL A 161 -9.16 -2.61 -19.31
C VAL A 161 -7.65 -2.78 -19.54
N GLN A 162 -6.82 -2.53 -18.52
CA GLN A 162 -5.37 -2.67 -18.63
C GLN A 162 -4.91 -4.13 -18.44
N PHE A 163 -3.92 -4.51 -19.24
CA PHE A 163 -3.39 -5.86 -19.28
C PHE A 163 -2.44 -6.12 -18.10
N PHE A 164 -2.67 -7.20 -17.38
CA PHE A 164 -1.74 -7.76 -16.40
C PHE A 164 -1.26 -9.12 -16.92
N TYR A 165 -0.02 -9.46 -16.60
CA TYR A 165 0.58 -10.74 -16.94
C TYR A 165 0.40 -11.72 -15.79
N GLU A 166 0.17 -12.99 -16.11
CA GLU A 166 0.21 -14.05 -15.11
C GLU A 166 1.60 -14.17 -14.49
N ALA A 167 1.64 -14.36 -13.18
CA ALA A 167 2.85 -14.50 -12.39
C ALA A 167 2.50 -15.18 -11.06
N ASP A 168 3.52 -15.67 -10.36
CA ASP A 168 3.33 -16.32 -9.07
C ASP A 168 2.83 -15.34 -8.01
N VAL A 169 1.60 -15.54 -7.53
CA VAL A 169 0.99 -14.77 -6.43
C VAL A 169 0.98 -15.52 -5.10
N LEU A 170 1.55 -16.74 -5.07
CA LEU A 170 1.70 -17.59 -3.90
C LEU A 170 3.11 -17.53 -3.30
N GLU A 171 3.97 -16.66 -3.81
CA GLU A 171 5.22 -16.26 -3.15
C GLU A 171 4.90 -15.55 -1.82
N TYR A 172 4.93 -16.32 -0.73
CA TYR A 172 4.66 -15.82 0.61
C TYR A 172 5.87 -15.08 1.18
N ILE A 173 5.61 -13.87 1.68
CA ILE A 173 6.65 -12.96 2.16
C ILE A 173 7.09 -13.40 3.56
N THR A 174 8.25 -14.06 3.65
CA THR A 174 8.81 -14.58 4.90
C THR A 174 10.25 -14.13 5.10
N GLU A 175 10.63 -13.89 6.35
CA GLU A 175 11.99 -13.48 6.72
C GLU A 175 13.05 -14.54 6.35
N ALA A 176 12.64 -15.81 6.19
CA ALA A 176 13.51 -16.92 5.78
C ALA A 176 14.06 -16.78 4.35
N GLY A 177 13.41 -16.01 3.48
CA GLY A 177 13.84 -15.76 2.10
C GLY A 177 14.90 -14.66 1.95
N VAL A 178 15.13 -13.86 2.99
CA VAL A 178 16.21 -12.88 2.99
C VAL A 178 17.51 -13.64 3.18
N LYS A 179 18.23 -13.94 2.09
CA LYS A 179 19.62 -14.41 2.19
C LYS A 179 20.33 -13.47 3.16
N LYS A 180 20.90 -14.02 4.24
CA LYS A 180 21.75 -13.28 5.19
C LYS A 180 23.01 -12.80 4.45
N THR A 181 22.88 -11.79 3.60
CA THR A 181 24.03 -10.99 3.22
C THR A 181 24.36 -10.19 4.47
N SER A 182 25.46 -10.56 5.11
CA SER A 182 26.08 -9.87 6.24
C SER A 182 26.60 -8.49 5.84
N ALA A 183 25.74 -7.66 5.25
CA ALA A 183 25.93 -6.23 5.19
C ALA A 183 25.15 -5.68 6.38
N GLY A 184 25.87 -5.21 7.40
CA GLY A 184 25.28 -4.58 8.57
C GLY A 184 24.21 -3.57 8.15
N PHE A 185 23.13 -3.51 8.91
CA PHE A 185 22.14 -2.44 8.82
C PHE A 185 22.86 -1.10 9.03
N ALA A 186 23.36 -0.50 7.95
CA ALA A 186 23.63 0.92 7.93
C ALA A 186 22.25 1.60 8.00
N PRO A 187 22.02 2.54 8.93
CA PRO A 187 20.83 3.35 8.85
C PRO A 187 20.86 4.03 7.48
N LEU A 188 19.75 3.99 6.75
CA LEU A 188 19.57 4.73 5.50
C LEU A 188 19.60 6.24 5.83
N VAL A 189 20.78 6.77 6.11
CA VAL A 189 21.10 8.20 6.13
C VAL A 189 21.71 8.53 4.77
N GLY A 190 20.91 8.33 3.74
CA GLY A 190 21.09 8.97 2.45
C GLY A 190 19.87 9.83 2.24
N GLY A 191 20.04 11.15 2.15
CA GLY A 191 18.95 12.10 1.92
C GLY A 191 18.27 11.82 0.59
N GLN A 192 17.30 10.91 0.59
CA GLN A 192 16.35 10.76 -0.50
C GLN A 192 15.53 12.05 -0.55
N PRO A 193 15.36 12.69 -1.73
CA PRO A 193 14.48 13.84 -1.88
C PRO A 193 13.12 13.47 -1.30
N LYS A 194 12.69 14.18 -0.26
CA LYS A 194 11.42 13.89 0.40
C LYS A 194 10.31 14.43 -0.48
N VAL A 195 9.35 13.59 -0.87
CA VAL A 195 8.10 14.12 -1.42
C VAL A 195 7.44 14.93 -0.32
N GLY A 196 7.04 16.14 -0.65
CA GLY A 196 6.41 17.03 0.30
C GLY A 196 5.48 18.00 -0.37
N PHE A 197 4.81 18.79 0.44
CA PHE A 197 3.75 19.67 -0.04
C PHE A 197 4.19 21.13 0.10
N GLY A 198 4.22 21.85 -1.01
CA GLY A 198 4.62 23.26 -1.05
C GLY A 198 3.62 24.08 -1.85
N GLY A 199 2.98 25.07 -1.21
CA GLY A 199 1.92 25.87 -1.83
C GLY A 199 0.66 25.05 -2.18
N GLY A 200 0.30 24.09 -1.33
CA GLY A 200 -0.91 23.30 -1.53
C GLY A 200 -0.81 22.14 -2.52
N ARG A 201 0.25 22.01 -3.33
CA ARG A 201 0.41 20.89 -4.29
C ARG A 201 1.55 19.93 -3.92
N LEU A 202 1.45 18.67 -4.37
CA LEU A 202 2.50 17.66 -4.32
C LEU A 202 3.75 18.13 -5.09
N LYS A 203 4.90 18.16 -4.42
CA LYS A 203 6.19 18.57 -5.00
C LYS A 203 7.32 17.68 -4.51
N LEU A 204 8.38 17.57 -5.33
CA LEU A 204 9.67 17.08 -4.85
C LEU A 204 10.30 18.13 -3.94
N ARG A 205 10.68 17.77 -2.71
CA ARG A 205 11.59 18.61 -1.91
C ARG A 205 13.02 18.13 -2.16
N ARG A 206 13.87 19.08 -2.56
CA ARG A 206 15.33 18.90 -2.54
C ARG A 206 15.82 18.89 -1.10
#